data_AF-A0A2U8KKD2-F1
#
_entry.id   AF-A0A2U8KKD2-F1
#
_cell.length_a   1.000
_cell.length_b   1.000
_cell.length_c   1.000
_cell.angle_alpha   90.00
_cell.angle_beta   90.00
_cell.angle_gamma   90.00
#
_symmetry.space_group_name_H-M   'P 1'
#
loop_
_entity.id
_entity.type
_entity.pdbx_description
1 polymer ?
#
loop_
_entity_poly.entity_id
_entity_poly.type
_entity_poly.pdbx_seq_one_letter_code
_entity_poly.pdbx_strand_id
1 'polypeptide(L)'
;MKLAYWLYAGPAHIGTLRVASSFENVHAIMHAPLGDDYFNVMRSMLERERDFTPVTASIVDRHVLTRGSQEKVVDNIIQKEKEERPDLIILTPTCTSSILQEDLQNFVDRASITSDSDVIPADVNHYRVNELQAADRTLEQVVRYYLGKARRQGKLDRSITDIPSANIIGISTLGFHNQHDCRELKRLLQDLGIEINQVIPEGGFVEDLQNLPKAWFNFVPYREIGLMTAIYLEKEFGMPYISTTPMGVIDTAEFIRQIQGRVNKWTPAFSNKTVDYEHYIDQQTRFVSQAAWFSRSIDCQNFVGKKAVVFGDATHAASMTKILAREMGIRVCCTGTYCKHDAEWFNEQVWGLCDEVLITDDHIEVGDMIARVEPSAIFGTQMERHIGKRLDIPCGVISPPVHIQNFPLGYRPFLGYEGTNQIADLVYNSYTLGMEDHLLDIFGGHDTKEVITKSLSAETDLIWNSESQLELSKIPGFVRGKIKRKTEKFARQSGITNITVEVMYAAKEALST
;
A
#
# COMPACT_ATOMS: atom_id res chain seq x y z
N MET A 1 13.13 23.49 5.33
CA MET A 1 13.48 22.64 4.17
C MET A 1 13.98 21.31 4.70
N LYS A 2 13.49 20.18 4.20
CA LYS A 2 13.97 18.81 4.52
C LYS A 2 14.79 18.31 3.33
N LEU A 3 16.00 17.81 3.55
CA LEU A 3 16.78 17.17 2.50
C LEU A 3 16.24 15.75 2.30
N ALA A 4 15.62 15.49 1.15
CA ALA A 4 15.10 14.17 0.81
C ALA A 4 15.29 13.92 -0.70
N TYR A 5 15.70 12.72 -1.07
CA TYR A 5 15.73 12.26 -2.47
C TYR A 5 14.73 11.13 -2.75
N TRP A 6 14.05 10.64 -1.70
CA TRP A 6 12.99 9.65 -1.77
C TRP A 6 11.82 10.05 -0.88
N LEU A 7 10.60 9.79 -1.35
CA LEU A 7 9.36 10.03 -0.61
C LEU A 7 8.49 8.79 -0.74
N TYR A 8 7.90 8.33 0.37
CA TYR A 8 7.01 7.17 0.37
C TYR A 8 5.61 7.48 -0.18
N ALA A 9 5.10 8.69 0.07
CA ALA A 9 3.83 9.15 -0.47
C ALA A 9 4.05 10.38 -1.36
N GLY A 10 3.39 10.42 -2.51
CA GLY A 10 3.45 11.55 -3.43
C GLY A 10 2.75 12.81 -2.92
N PRO A 11 2.82 13.90 -3.70
CA PRO A 11 2.06 15.11 -3.41
C PRO A 11 0.55 14.88 -3.56
N ALA A 12 -0.23 15.73 -2.90
CA ALA A 12 -1.67 15.58 -2.75
C ALA A 12 -2.44 15.42 -4.08
N HIS A 13 -2.09 16.19 -5.13
CA HIS A 13 -2.75 16.08 -6.43
C HIS A 13 -2.66 14.67 -7.03
N ILE A 14 -1.58 13.91 -6.81
CA ILE A 14 -1.48 12.53 -7.30
C ILE A 14 -2.63 11.68 -6.75
N GLY A 15 -3.03 11.90 -5.49
CA GLY A 15 -4.18 11.22 -4.89
C GLY A 15 -5.50 11.54 -5.61
N THR A 16 -5.74 12.83 -5.88
CA THR A 16 -6.90 13.27 -6.66
C THR A 16 -6.90 12.69 -8.07
N LEU A 17 -5.75 12.70 -8.75
CA LEU A 17 -5.61 12.16 -10.10
C LEU A 17 -5.82 10.65 -10.16
N ARG A 18 -5.36 9.92 -9.14
CA ARG A 18 -5.63 8.47 -9.00
C ARG A 18 -7.13 8.23 -8.93
N VAL A 19 -7.87 8.95 -8.09
CA VAL A 19 -9.34 8.82 -8.01
C VAL A 19 -10.01 9.18 -9.33
N ALA A 20 -9.65 10.32 -9.93
CA ALA A 20 -10.21 10.76 -11.20
C ALA A 20 -9.97 9.73 -12.32
N SER A 21 -8.75 9.21 -12.42
CA SER A 21 -8.37 8.23 -13.46
C SER A 21 -8.80 6.79 -13.13
N SER A 22 -9.45 6.56 -11.99
CA SER A 22 -10.04 5.24 -11.65
C SER A 22 -11.50 5.18 -12.06
N PHE A 23 -12.23 6.31 -12.03
CA PHE A 23 -13.59 6.39 -12.55
C PHE A 23 -13.58 6.42 -14.09
N GLU A 24 -14.63 5.88 -14.69
CA GLU A 24 -14.90 6.02 -16.11
C GLU A 24 -15.49 7.40 -16.40
N ASN A 25 -15.13 7.98 -17.56
CA ASN A 25 -15.59 9.29 -18.03
C ASN A 25 -15.39 10.45 -17.03
N VAL A 26 -14.36 10.41 -16.19
CA VAL A 26 -13.96 11.52 -15.32
C VAL A 26 -12.65 12.11 -15.79
N HIS A 27 -12.60 13.43 -15.97
CA HIS A 27 -11.40 14.14 -16.42
C HIS A 27 -10.83 15.03 -15.33
N ALA A 28 -9.54 14.91 -15.05
CA ALA A 28 -8.88 15.86 -14.14
C ALA A 28 -8.18 16.97 -14.93
N ILE A 29 -8.40 18.22 -14.52
CA ILE A 29 -7.65 19.36 -15.05
C ILE A 29 -6.77 19.91 -13.94
N MET A 30 -5.45 19.75 -14.10
CA MET A 30 -4.48 20.24 -13.14
C MET A 30 -4.14 21.70 -13.39
N HIS A 31 -4.32 22.55 -12.39
CA HIS A 31 -3.78 23.91 -12.42
C HIS A 31 -2.30 23.88 -12.02
N ALA A 32 -1.42 23.73 -13.01
CA ALA A 32 -0.04 23.29 -12.78
C ALA A 32 0.95 23.91 -13.77
N PRO A 33 2.23 24.12 -13.39
CA PRO A 33 3.29 24.42 -14.35
C PRO A 33 3.49 23.29 -15.38
N LEU A 34 4.15 23.62 -16.50
CA LEU A 34 4.57 22.61 -17.47
C LEU A 34 5.57 21.63 -16.83
N GLY A 35 5.30 20.33 -16.94
CA GLY A 35 6.12 19.25 -16.40
C GLY A 35 5.48 18.47 -15.23
N ASP A 36 4.46 19.04 -14.57
CA ASP A 36 3.70 18.36 -13.51
C ASP A 36 2.75 17.28 -14.06
N ASP A 37 2.63 17.17 -15.39
CA ASP A 37 1.92 16.10 -16.13
C ASP A 37 2.63 14.74 -16.12
N TYR A 38 3.70 14.59 -15.33
CA TYR A 38 4.42 13.34 -15.11
C TYR A 38 3.53 12.20 -14.57
N PHE A 39 2.39 12.51 -13.95
CA PHE A 39 1.37 11.50 -13.58
C PHE A 39 0.96 10.63 -14.78
N ASN A 40 0.82 11.23 -15.97
CA ASN A 40 0.45 10.53 -17.19
C ASN A 40 1.50 9.47 -17.57
N VAL A 41 2.78 9.78 -17.36
CA VAL A 41 3.89 8.85 -17.58
C VAL A 41 3.81 7.71 -16.56
N MET A 42 3.59 8.01 -15.28
CA MET A 42 3.49 6.98 -14.23
C MET A 42 2.36 5.98 -14.52
N ARG A 43 1.13 6.46 -14.78
CA ARG A 43 -0.01 5.59 -15.09
C ARG A 43 0.24 4.76 -16.34
N SER A 44 0.59 5.41 -17.45
CA SER A 44 0.82 4.73 -18.73
C SER A 44 1.93 3.68 -18.65
N MET A 45 3.02 3.96 -17.94
CA MET A 45 4.17 3.05 -17.86
C MET A 45 3.98 1.93 -16.83
N LEU A 46 3.50 2.26 -15.62
CA LEU A 46 3.39 1.29 -14.52
C LEU A 46 2.22 0.33 -14.74
N GLU A 47 1.05 0.84 -15.12
CA GLU A 47 -0.14 0.00 -15.34
C GLU A 47 -0.20 -0.56 -16.76
N ARG A 48 0.60 -0.01 -17.69
CA ARG A 48 0.57 -0.36 -19.12
C ARG A 48 -0.84 -0.14 -19.69
N GLU A 49 -1.40 1.01 -19.32
CA GLU A 49 -2.72 1.43 -19.75
C GLU A 49 -2.78 1.57 -21.27
N ARG A 50 -3.91 1.16 -21.85
CA ARG A 50 -4.12 1.22 -23.31
C ARG A 50 -4.68 2.56 -23.75
N ASP A 51 -5.51 3.14 -22.91
CA ASP A 51 -6.15 4.42 -23.15
C ASP A 51 -5.29 5.58 -22.64
N PHE A 52 -5.54 6.76 -23.19
CA PHE A 52 -4.89 7.97 -22.68
C PHE A 52 -5.33 8.24 -21.25
N THR A 53 -4.42 8.75 -20.44
CA THR A 53 -4.74 9.15 -19.08
C THR A 53 -5.63 10.39 -19.10
N PRO A 54 -6.82 10.40 -18.47
CA PRO A 54 -7.81 11.48 -18.55
C PRO A 54 -7.43 12.66 -17.65
N VAL A 55 -6.23 13.19 -17.89
CA VAL A 55 -5.61 14.25 -17.10
C VAL A 55 -4.96 15.25 -18.03
N THR A 56 -5.32 16.52 -17.88
CA THR A 56 -4.77 17.64 -18.67
C THR A 56 -4.24 18.73 -17.76
N ALA A 57 -3.09 19.31 -18.10
CA ALA A 57 -2.55 20.46 -17.38
C ALA A 57 -3.09 21.78 -17.96
N SER A 58 -3.81 22.55 -17.14
CA SER A 58 -4.01 23.98 -17.37
C SER A 58 -2.73 24.72 -16.95
N ILE A 59 -1.87 24.99 -17.95
CA ILE A 59 -0.48 25.41 -17.71
C ILE A 59 -0.40 26.76 -16.97
N VAL A 60 0.30 26.79 -15.85
CA VAL A 60 0.75 28.00 -15.14
C VAL A 60 2.08 28.45 -15.72
N ASP A 61 2.05 29.50 -16.53
CA ASP A 61 3.24 30.15 -17.08
C ASP A 61 3.45 31.56 -16.50
N ARG A 62 4.49 32.27 -16.93
CA ARG A 62 4.81 33.61 -16.39
C ARG A 62 3.70 34.63 -16.63
N HIS A 63 2.85 34.47 -17.64
CA HIS A 63 1.74 35.38 -17.91
C HIS A 63 0.63 35.21 -16.88
N VAL A 64 0.40 33.97 -16.41
CA VAL A 64 -0.56 33.67 -15.33
C VAL A 64 -0.22 34.47 -14.06
N LEU A 65 1.06 34.60 -13.72
CA LEU A 65 1.50 35.42 -12.58
C LEU A 65 1.17 36.92 -12.72
N THR A 66 1.05 37.42 -13.95
CA THR A 66 0.79 38.84 -14.23
C THR A 66 -0.67 39.17 -14.49
N ARG A 67 -1.45 38.22 -15.03
CA ARG A 67 -2.84 38.45 -15.51
C ARG A 67 -3.88 37.59 -14.79
N GLY A 68 -3.46 36.65 -13.95
CA GLY A 68 -4.32 35.62 -13.37
C GLY A 68 -4.50 34.43 -14.33
N SER A 69 -4.94 33.30 -13.79
CA SER A 69 -5.18 32.06 -14.54
C SER A 69 -6.62 31.87 -15.00
N GLN A 70 -7.52 32.75 -14.56
CA GLN A 70 -8.97 32.54 -14.60
C GLN A 70 -9.49 32.16 -15.99
N GLU A 71 -9.21 32.98 -17.01
CA GLU A 71 -9.69 32.72 -18.38
C GLU A 71 -9.13 31.40 -18.91
N LYS A 72 -7.84 31.15 -18.71
CA LYS A 72 -7.16 29.94 -19.20
C LYS A 72 -7.73 28.66 -18.58
N VAL A 73 -8.01 28.67 -17.28
CA VAL A 73 -8.60 27.50 -16.59
C VAL A 73 -10.01 27.22 -17.11
N VAL A 74 -10.86 28.25 -17.22
CA VAL A 74 -12.23 28.10 -17.73
C VAL A 74 -12.25 27.65 -19.19
N ASP A 75 -11.40 28.24 -20.04
CA ASP A 75 -11.29 27.87 -21.45
C ASP A 75 -10.83 26.41 -21.61
N ASN A 76 -9.85 25.97 -20.81
CA ASN A 76 -9.40 24.58 -20.82
C ASN A 76 -10.49 23.60 -20.38
N ILE A 77 -11.30 23.96 -19.37
CA ILE A 77 -12.45 23.14 -18.94
C ILE A 77 -13.45 22.99 -20.10
N ILE A 78 -13.87 24.10 -20.70
CA ILE A 78 -14.83 24.10 -21.82
C ILE A 78 -14.27 23.39 -23.06
N GLN A 79 -12.96 23.54 -23.33
CA GLN A 79 -12.31 22.84 -24.43
C GLN A 79 -12.33 21.33 -24.21
N LYS A 80 -11.94 20.88 -23.01
CA LYS A 80 -11.89 19.45 -22.69
C LYS A 80 -13.26 18.79 -22.70
N GLU A 81 -14.28 19.50 -22.25
CA GLU A 81 -15.66 19.07 -22.40
C GLU A 81 -16.05 18.84 -23.87
N LYS A 82 -15.72 19.77 -24.76
CA LYS A 82 -16.05 19.63 -26.20
C LYS A 82 -15.33 18.45 -26.86
N GLU A 83 -14.11 18.18 -26.44
CA GLU A 83 -13.26 17.12 -27.00
C GLU A 83 -13.64 15.73 -26.49
N GLU A 84 -13.89 15.59 -25.18
CA GLU A 84 -13.97 14.29 -24.51
C GLU A 84 -15.33 14.02 -23.85
N ARG A 85 -16.16 15.06 -23.62
CA ARG A 85 -17.49 14.99 -22.99
C ARG A 85 -17.54 14.12 -21.71
N PRO A 86 -16.70 14.41 -20.71
CA PRO A 86 -16.71 13.68 -19.45
C PRO A 86 -17.99 13.95 -18.65
N ASP A 87 -18.38 13.01 -17.81
CA ASP A 87 -19.51 13.17 -16.87
C ASP A 87 -19.12 14.09 -15.71
N LEU A 88 -17.83 14.11 -15.33
CA LEU A 88 -17.26 14.95 -14.29
C LEU A 88 -15.90 15.51 -14.71
N ILE A 89 -15.69 16.81 -14.45
CA ILE A 89 -14.38 17.45 -14.50
C ILE A 89 -13.94 17.83 -13.08
N ILE A 90 -12.77 17.35 -12.67
CA ILE A 90 -12.17 17.67 -11.37
C ILE A 90 -11.04 18.69 -11.56
N LEU A 91 -11.28 19.94 -11.19
CA LEU A 91 -10.24 20.97 -11.16
C LEU A 91 -9.30 20.68 -9.98
N THR A 92 -8.07 20.28 -10.31
CA THR A 92 -7.10 19.76 -9.35
C THR A 92 -6.04 20.84 -9.07
N PRO A 93 -5.99 21.39 -7.84
CA PRO A 93 -4.87 22.25 -7.46
C PRO A 93 -3.56 21.44 -7.46
N THR A 94 -2.45 22.12 -7.66
CA THR A 94 -1.07 21.65 -7.39
C THR A 94 -0.40 22.47 -6.28
N CYS A 95 0.83 22.10 -5.91
CA CYS A 95 1.64 22.85 -4.96
C CYS A 95 1.84 24.31 -5.39
N THR A 96 1.97 24.57 -6.69
CA THR A 96 2.15 25.92 -7.23
C THR A 96 0.84 26.71 -7.15
N SER A 97 -0.28 26.14 -7.62
CA SER A 97 -1.58 26.83 -7.54
C SER A 97 -2.01 27.14 -6.10
N SER A 98 -1.62 26.29 -5.13
CA SER A 98 -1.92 26.51 -3.71
C SER A 98 -1.24 27.77 -3.16
N ILE A 99 -0.10 28.18 -3.74
CA ILE A 99 0.61 29.42 -3.36
C ILE A 99 -0.03 30.63 -4.02
N LEU A 100 -0.55 30.49 -5.25
CA LEU A 100 -1.20 31.59 -5.96
C LEU A 100 -2.48 32.06 -5.26
N GLN A 101 -3.10 31.20 -4.44
CA GLN A 101 -4.31 31.49 -3.68
C GLN A 101 -5.44 32.08 -4.54
N GLU A 102 -5.51 31.62 -5.79
CA GLU A 102 -6.60 31.98 -6.68
C GLU A 102 -7.89 31.28 -6.24
N ASP A 103 -9.02 31.93 -6.53
CA ASP A 103 -10.34 31.41 -6.19
C ASP A 103 -10.79 30.33 -7.19
N LEU A 104 -10.28 29.11 -6.98
CA LEU A 104 -10.60 27.95 -7.81
C LEU A 104 -12.11 27.63 -7.78
N GLN A 105 -12.81 27.93 -6.69
CA GLN A 105 -14.24 27.73 -6.59
C GLN A 105 -14.98 28.65 -7.58
N ASN A 106 -14.61 29.92 -7.66
CA ASN A 106 -15.16 30.85 -8.65
C ASN A 106 -14.87 30.40 -10.10
N PHE A 107 -13.72 29.77 -10.36
CA PHE A 107 -13.43 29.24 -11.70
C PHE A 107 -14.36 28.09 -12.06
N VAL A 108 -14.58 27.17 -11.12
CA VAL A 108 -15.53 26.07 -11.27
C VAL A 108 -16.95 26.56 -11.43
N ASP A 109 -17.39 27.53 -10.63
CA ASP A 109 -18.75 28.08 -10.69
C ASP A 109 -19.02 28.72 -12.06
N ARG A 110 -18.02 29.43 -12.62
CA ARG A 110 -18.12 30.01 -13.98
C ARG A 110 -18.15 28.95 -15.07
N ALA A 111 -17.28 27.95 -14.98
CA ALA A 111 -17.25 26.86 -15.95
C ALA A 111 -18.58 26.09 -15.95
N SER A 112 -19.13 25.80 -14.76
CA SER A 112 -20.38 25.07 -14.56
C SER A 112 -21.62 25.78 -15.12
N ILE A 113 -21.57 27.09 -15.38
CA ILE A 113 -22.68 27.82 -16.03
C ILE A 113 -22.76 27.51 -17.52
N THR A 114 -21.60 27.20 -18.13
CA THR A 114 -21.47 27.05 -19.59
C THR A 114 -21.28 25.60 -20.01
N SER A 115 -20.85 24.76 -19.07
CA SER A 115 -20.56 23.34 -19.24
C SER A 115 -21.78 22.48 -18.95
N ASP A 116 -22.04 21.48 -19.78
CA ASP A 116 -22.99 20.41 -19.54
C ASP A 116 -22.43 19.35 -18.57
N SER A 117 -21.09 19.21 -18.52
CA SER A 117 -20.40 18.35 -17.55
C SER A 117 -20.50 18.90 -16.13
N ASP A 118 -20.57 18.01 -15.12
CA ASP A 118 -20.40 18.46 -13.74
C ASP A 118 -18.95 18.91 -13.53
N VAL A 119 -18.73 20.03 -12.83
CA VAL A 119 -17.39 20.51 -12.50
C VAL A 119 -17.27 20.71 -10.99
N ILE A 120 -16.23 20.15 -10.39
CA ILE A 120 -15.92 20.34 -8.96
C ILE A 120 -14.44 20.70 -8.75
N PRO A 121 -14.10 21.54 -7.76
CA PRO A 121 -12.71 21.71 -7.35
C PRO A 121 -12.34 20.60 -6.37
N ALA A 122 -11.15 20.00 -6.51
CA ALA A 122 -10.66 19.06 -5.51
C ALA A 122 -10.36 19.80 -4.20
N ASP A 123 -11.04 19.41 -3.12
CA ASP A 123 -10.91 20.01 -1.80
C ASP A 123 -9.66 19.49 -1.08
N VAL A 124 -8.49 19.85 -1.61
CA VAL A 124 -7.19 19.30 -1.22
C VAL A 124 -6.18 20.42 -1.02
N ASN A 125 -5.46 20.37 0.11
CA ASN A 125 -4.38 21.32 0.40
C ASN A 125 -3.01 20.62 0.40
N HIS A 126 -2.18 20.99 -0.57
CA HIS A 126 -0.86 20.39 -0.83
C HIS A 126 0.11 20.38 0.35
N TYR A 127 -0.01 21.34 1.26
CA TYR A 127 0.90 21.48 2.40
C TYR A 127 0.35 20.84 3.68
N ARG A 128 -0.83 20.21 3.62
CA ARG A 128 -1.51 19.62 4.78
C ARG A 128 -1.76 18.12 4.65
N VAL A 129 -1.95 17.65 3.43
CA VAL A 129 -2.27 16.24 3.14
C VAL A 129 -1.32 15.68 2.10
N ASN A 130 -1.05 14.38 2.19
CA ASN A 130 -0.28 13.64 1.19
C ASN A 130 -1.20 13.00 0.13
N GLU A 131 -0.61 12.26 -0.80
CA GLU A 131 -1.33 11.49 -1.84
C GLU A 131 -2.49 10.65 -1.28
N LEU A 132 -2.27 9.85 -0.24
CA LEU A 132 -3.25 8.91 0.29
C LEU A 132 -4.47 9.63 0.89
N GLN A 133 -4.20 10.62 1.75
CA GLN A 133 -5.25 11.43 2.38
C GLN A 133 -6.05 12.24 1.35
N ALA A 134 -5.38 12.72 0.29
CA ALA A 134 -6.05 13.43 -0.79
C ALA A 134 -6.93 12.50 -1.64
N ALA A 135 -6.49 11.26 -1.89
CA ALA A 135 -7.31 10.26 -2.57
C ALA A 135 -8.57 9.94 -1.77
N ASP A 136 -8.47 9.64 -0.47
CA ASP A 136 -9.63 9.32 0.37
C ASP A 136 -10.63 10.49 0.43
N ARG A 137 -10.13 11.72 0.61
CA ARG A 137 -10.96 12.92 0.61
C ARG A 137 -11.61 13.21 -0.75
N THR A 138 -10.88 13.03 -1.85
CA THR A 138 -11.42 13.24 -3.21
C THR A 138 -12.54 12.25 -3.50
N LEU A 139 -12.35 10.97 -3.16
CA LEU A 139 -13.38 9.95 -3.35
C LEU A 139 -14.65 10.28 -2.56
N GLU A 140 -14.50 10.65 -1.29
CA GLU A 140 -15.61 11.07 -0.44
C GLU A 140 -16.35 12.29 -1.02
N GLN A 141 -15.59 13.29 -1.49
CA GLN A 141 -16.15 14.50 -2.10
C GLN A 141 -16.98 14.20 -3.34
N VAL A 142 -16.48 13.35 -4.24
CA VAL A 142 -17.21 12.93 -5.46
C VAL A 142 -18.50 12.20 -5.08
N VAL A 143 -18.43 11.24 -4.17
CA VAL A 143 -19.60 10.48 -3.70
C VAL A 143 -20.65 11.39 -3.06
N ARG A 144 -20.23 12.29 -2.17
CA ARG A 144 -21.11 13.28 -1.54
C ARG A 144 -21.77 14.19 -2.56
N TYR A 145 -21.02 14.65 -3.56
CA TYR A 145 -21.54 15.53 -4.61
C TYR A 145 -22.66 14.85 -5.41
N TYR A 146 -22.43 13.63 -5.92
CA TYR A 146 -23.40 12.91 -6.73
C TYR A 146 -24.62 12.44 -5.94
N LEU A 147 -24.44 12.02 -4.68
CA LEU A 147 -25.58 11.69 -3.81
C LEU A 147 -26.41 12.94 -3.45
N GLY A 148 -25.75 14.08 -3.24
CA GLY A 148 -26.41 15.38 -3.07
C GLY A 148 -27.17 15.83 -4.33
N LYS A 149 -26.61 15.60 -5.52
CA LYS A 149 -27.26 15.83 -6.82
C LYS A 149 -28.48 14.93 -7.00
N ALA A 150 -28.34 13.61 -6.78
CA ALA A 150 -29.44 12.65 -6.88
C ALA A 150 -30.58 12.97 -5.91
N ARG A 151 -30.27 13.39 -4.67
CA ARG A 151 -31.26 13.84 -3.69
C ARG A 151 -32.03 15.08 -4.16
N ARG A 152 -31.35 16.08 -4.73
CA ARG A 152 -32.00 17.29 -5.29
C ARG A 152 -32.89 16.97 -6.50
N GLN A 153 -32.52 15.96 -7.30
CA GLN A 153 -33.29 15.51 -8.46
C GLN A 153 -34.41 14.52 -8.12
N GLY A 154 -34.55 14.10 -6.86
CA GLY A 154 -35.53 13.08 -6.46
C GLY A 154 -35.27 11.68 -7.03
N LYS A 155 -34.05 11.42 -7.53
CA LYS A 155 -33.64 10.13 -8.11
C LYS A 155 -33.07 9.16 -7.08
N LEU A 156 -32.91 9.61 -5.83
CA LEU A 156 -32.31 8.80 -4.78
C LEU A 156 -33.30 7.74 -4.29
N ASP A 157 -33.15 6.53 -4.81
CA ASP A 157 -33.86 5.35 -4.35
C ASP A 157 -33.12 4.71 -3.16
N ARG A 158 -33.88 4.39 -2.11
CA ARG A 158 -33.38 3.79 -0.86
C ARG A 158 -33.88 2.36 -0.67
N SER A 159 -34.51 1.77 -1.69
CA SER A 159 -34.83 0.34 -1.63
C SER A 159 -33.54 -0.48 -1.63
N ILE A 160 -33.37 -1.28 -0.59
CA ILE A 160 -32.27 -2.23 -0.49
C ILE A 160 -32.54 -3.37 -1.49
N THR A 161 -31.49 -3.94 -2.08
CA THR A 161 -31.59 -5.06 -3.02
C THR A 161 -32.22 -6.31 -2.39
N ASP A 162 -32.93 -7.11 -3.18
CA ASP A 162 -33.59 -8.34 -2.72
C ASP A 162 -32.60 -9.43 -2.27
N ILE A 163 -31.44 -9.48 -2.92
CA ILE A 163 -30.33 -10.40 -2.62
C ILE A 163 -29.28 -9.62 -1.82
N PRO A 164 -28.57 -10.25 -0.84
CA PRO A 164 -27.45 -9.61 -0.15
C PRO A 164 -26.45 -9.02 -1.13
N SER A 165 -26.16 -7.74 -0.99
CA SER A 165 -25.23 -7.04 -1.89
C SER A 165 -24.29 -6.10 -1.14
N ALA A 166 -23.11 -5.87 -1.72
CA ALA A 166 -22.08 -5.02 -1.13
C ALA A 166 -21.50 -4.02 -2.13
N ASN A 167 -21.16 -2.83 -1.64
CA ASN A 167 -20.25 -1.93 -2.37
C ASN A 167 -18.80 -2.22 -1.96
N ILE A 168 -17.88 -2.27 -2.92
CA ILE A 168 -16.44 -2.29 -2.66
C ILE A 168 -15.90 -0.87 -2.86
N ILE A 169 -15.33 -0.27 -1.82
CA ILE A 169 -14.91 1.14 -1.81
C ILE A 169 -13.40 1.23 -1.52
N GLY A 170 -12.63 1.78 -2.45
CA GLY A 170 -11.20 2.08 -2.27
C GLY A 170 -10.25 1.45 -3.28
N ILE A 171 -10.74 0.61 -4.19
CA ILE A 171 -9.94 0.07 -5.30
C ILE A 171 -9.61 1.22 -6.25
N SER A 172 -8.33 1.43 -6.55
CA SER A 172 -7.89 2.56 -7.39
C SER A 172 -6.69 2.24 -8.30
N THR A 173 -6.62 3.00 -9.39
CA THR A 173 -5.44 3.21 -10.24
C THR A 173 -4.19 3.50 -9.40
N LEU A 174 -3.06 2.93 -9.81
CA LEU A 174 -1.76 2.89 -9.14
C LEU A 174 -1.78 2.29 -7.73
N GLY A 175 -2.87 1.63 -7.34
CA GLY A 175 -2.95 0.84 -6.12
C GLY A 175 -2.16 -0.45 -6.22
N PHE A 176 -1.44 -0.82 -5.16
CA PHE A 176 -0.63 -2.04 -5.14
C PHE A 176 -1.53 -3.27 -5.30
N HIS A 177 -1.36 -4.00 -6.41
CA HIS A 177 -2.10 -5.22 -6.74
C HIS A 177 -3.65 -5.09 -6.80
N ASN A 178 -4.18 -3.85 -6.78
CA ASN A 178 -5.59 -3.54 -6.64
C ASN A 178 -6.49 -4.20 -7.71
N GLN A 179 -6.03 -4.32 -8.95
CA GLN A 179 -6.77 -5.00 -10.03
C GLN A 179 -6.94 -6.51 -9.78
N HIS A 180 -5.95 -7.16 -9.18
CA HIS A 180 -6.02 -8.58 -8.81
C HIS A 180 -6.88 -8.77 -7.57
N ASP A 181 -6.69 -7.91 -6.58
CA ASP A 181 -7.48 -7.91 -5.35
C ASP A 181 -8.96 -7.69 -5.63
N CYS A 182 -9.31 -6.75 -6.52
CA CYS A 182 -10.68 -6.53 -6.94
C CYS A 182 -11.32 -7.81 -7.53
N ARG A 183 -10.58 -8.54 -8.37
CA ARG A 183 -11.08 -9.81 -8.93
C ARG A 183 -11.25 -10.89 -7.86
N GLU A 184 -10.31 -11.00 -6.93
CA GLU A 184 -10.39 -12.00 -5.84
C GLU A 184 -11.53 -11.68 -4.87
N LEU A 185 -11.73 -10.41 -4.53
CA LEU A 185 -12.82 -9.96 -3.67
C LEU A 185 -14.20 -10.18 -4.33
N LYS A 186 -14.32 -9.90 -5.63
CA LYS A 186 -15.55 -10.21 -6.40
C LYS A 186 -15.85 -11.71 -6.36
N ARG A 187 -14.83 -12.55 -6.60
CA ARG A 187 -14.96 -14.01 -6.53
C ARG A 187 -15.37 -14.47 -5.13
N LEU A 188 -14.70 -13.98 -4.09
CA LEU A 188 -14.98 -14.32 -2.69
C LEU A 188 -16.42 -13.95 -2.30
N LEU A 189 -16.89 -12.75 -2.64
CA LEU A 189 -18.25 -12.33 -2.32
C LEU A 189 -19.30 -13.13 -3.10
N GLN A 190 -19.04 -13.44 -4.37
CA GLN A 190 -19.91 -14.31 -5.18
C GLN A 190 -20.01 -15.73 -4.60
N ASP A 191 -18.89 -16.31 -4.15
CA ASP A 191 -18.86 -17.64 -3.51
C ASP A 191 -19.70 -17.66 -2.21
N LEU A 192 -19.83 -16.51 -1.53
CA LEU A 192 -20.68 -16.32 -0.36
C LEU A 192 -22.15 -15.98 -0.70
N GLY A 193 -22.50 -15.89 -1.98
CA GLY A 193 -23.85 -15.51 -2.43
C GLY A 193 -24.17 -14.03 -2.23
N ILE A 194 -23.15 -13.16 -2.25
CA ILE A 194 -23.28 -11.71 -2.11
C ILE A 194 -23.00 -11.06 -3.47
N GLU A 195 -23.98 -10.31 -3.96
CA GLU A 195 -23.84 -9.57 -5.21
C GLU A 195 -23.02 -8.29 -5.02
N ILE A 196 -22.30 -7.90 -6.07
CA ILE A 196 -21.56 -6.64 -6.07
C ILE A 196 -22.50 -5.56 -6.59
N ASN A 197 -22.88 -4.63 -5.73
CA ASN A 197 -23.73 -3.51 -6.13
C ASN A 197 -22.91 -2.48 -6.91
N GLN A 198 -21.77 -2.05 -6.37
CA GLN A 198 -20.85 -1.11 -7.02
C GLN A 198 -19.40 -1.37 -6.58
N VAL A 199 -18.45 -1.04 -7.46
CA VAL A 199 -17.02 -0.92 -7.10
C VAL A 199 -16.61 0.51 -7.42
N ILE A 200 -16.05 1.21 -6.43
CA ILE A 200 -15.62 2.60 -6.59
C ILE A 200 -14.23 2.85 -5.98
N PRO A 201 -13.42 3.73 -6.56
CA PRO A 201 -13.66 4.41 -7.86
C PRO A 201 -13.42 3.53 -9.10
N GLU A 202 -12.60 2.48 -9.01
CA GLU A 202 -12.15 1.68 -10.17
C GLU A 202 -13.29 1.12 -11.05
N GLY A 203 -13.32 1.58 -12.31
CA GLY A 203 -14.27 1.14 -13.34
C GLY A 203 -15.71 1.56 -13.11
N GLY A 204 -15.97 2.42 -12.11
CA GLY A 204 -17.30 2.93 -11.81
C GLY A 204 -17.66 4.15 -12.66
N PHE A 205 -18.94 4.35 -12.93
CA PHE A 205 -19.46 5.60 -13.49
C PHE A 205 -20.00 6.49 -12.38
N VAL A 206 -19.75 7.80 -12.46
CA VAL A 206 -20.21 8.75 -11.44
C VAL A 206 -21.74 8.87 -11.37
N GLU A 207 -22.44 8.61 -12.48
CA GLU A 207 -23.91 8.58 -12.52
C GLU A 207 -24.50 7.42 -11.71
N ASP A 208 -23.77 6.31 -11.60
CA ASP A 208 -24.19 5.12 -10.85
C ASP A 208 -24.03 5.27 -9.34
N LEU A 209 -23.35 6.33 -8.87
CA LEU A 209 -23.15 6.59 -7.43
C LEU A 209 -24.48 6.77 -6.69
N GLN A 210 -25.55 7.18 -7.38
CA GLN A 210 -26.89 7.24 -6.81
C GLN A 210 -27.43 5.87 -6.34
N ASN A 211 -26.87 4.77 -6.84
CA ASN A 211 -27.24 3.40 -6.48
C ASN A 211 -26.45 2.86 -5.28
N LEU A 212 -25.46 3.59 -4.76
CA LEU A 212 -24.70 3.14 -3.57
C LEU A 212 -25.62 2.77 -2.39
N PRO A 213 -26.66 3.57 -2.04
CA PRO A 213 -27.53 3.28 -0.89
C PRO A 213 -28.40 2.03 -1.01
N LYS A 214 -28.40 1.34 -2.16
CA LYS A 214 -29.14 0.10 -2.38
C LYS A 214 -28.44 -1.13 -1.79
N ALA A 215 -27.13 -1.04 -1.54
CA ALA A 215 -26.36 -2.14 -0.99
C ALA A 215 -26.69 -2.42 0.49
N TRP A 216 -26.52 -3.67 0.93
CA TRP A 216 -26.74 -4.07 2.32
C TRP A 216 -25.63 -3.55 3.24
N PHE A 217 -24.40 -3.47 2.74
CA PHE A 217 -23.24 -2.95 3.45
C PHE A 217 -22.15 -2.46 2.49
N ASN A 218 -21.18 -1.72 3.04
CA ASN A 218 -19.99 -1.29 2.34
C ASN A 218 -18.77 -2.09 2.81
N PHE A 219 -17.86 -2.41 1.90
CA PHE A 219 -16.58 -3.04 2.23
C PHE A 219 -15.44 -2.13 1.80
N VAL A 220 -14.51 -1.88 2.73
CA VAL A 220 -13.33 -1.03 2.53
C VAL A 220 -12.07 -1.90 2.70
N PRO A 221 -11.46 -2.40 1.61
CA PRO A 221 -10.30 -3.28 1.70
C PRO A 221 -9.03 -2.58 2.18
N TYR A 222 -8.87 -1.27 1.96
CA TYR A 222 -7.64 -0.54 2.29
C TYR A 222 -7.94 0.57 3.30
N ARG A 223 -7.11 0.66 4.34
CA ARG A 223 -7.21 1.68 5.39
C ARG A 223 -7.09 3.09 4.81
N GLU A 224 -6.21 3.26 3.84
CA GLU A 224 -5.78 4.55 3.32
C GLU A 224 -6.78 5.22 2.38
N ILE A 225 -7.64 4.46 1.70
CA ILE A 225 -8.58 4.97 0.68
C ILE A 225 -9.94 4.26 0.80
N GLY A 226 -11.00 5.04 0.96
CA GLY A 226 -12.39 4.57 1.00
C GLY A 226 -13.06 4.71 2.36
N LEU A 227 -12.27 4.83 3.44
CA LEU A 227 -12.80 4.89 4.80
C LEU A 227 -13.62 6.15 5.05
N MET A 228 -13.16 7.33 4.60
CA MET A 228 -13.95 8.57 4.72
C MET A 228 -15.31 8.45 4.02
N THR A 229 -15.33 7.81 2.85
CA THR A 229 -16.57 7.55 2.09
C THR A 229 -17.51 6.61 2.84
N ALA A 230 -16.99 5.51 3.40
CA ALA A 230 -17.79 4.57 4.17
C ALA A 230 -18.38 5.20 5.45
N ILE A 231 -17.62 6.02 6.17
CA ILE A 231 -18.09 6.77 7.35
C ILE A 231 -19.19 7.76 6.96
N TYR A 232 -19.01 8.46 5.83
CA TYR A 232 -20.05 9.35 5.29
C TYR A 232 -21.35 8.59 4.98
N LEU A 233 -21.25 7.44 4.30
CA LEU A 233 -22.42 6.62 3.95
C LEU A 233 -23.11 6.03 5.19
N GLU A 234 -22.35 5.63 6.20
CA GLU A 234 -22.90 5.17 7.48
C GLU A 234 -23.68 6.30 8.17
N LYS A 235 -23.11 7.51 8.23
CA LYS A 235 -23.74 8.66 8.89
C LYS A 235 -25.00 9.14 8.17
N GLU A 236 -24.98 9.24 6.85
CA GLU A 236 -26.09 9.83 6.07
C GLU A 236 -27.18 8.82 5.70
N PHE A 237 -26.81 7.55 5.48
CA PHE A 237 -27.73 6.52 4.98
C PHE A 237 -27.88 5.32 5.92
N GLY A 238 -27.16 5.28 7.04
CA GLY A 238 -27.20 4.15 7.99
C GLY A 238 -26.57 2.88 7.44
N MET A 239 -25.75 3.00 6.38
CA MET A 239 -25.12 1.85 5.74
C MET A 239 -23.94 1.34 6.56
N PRO A 240 -24.00 0.12 7.12
CA PRO A 240 -22.87 -0.43 7.85
C PRO A 240 -21.69 -0.67 6.90
N TYR A 241 -20.47 -0.59 7.43
CA TYR A 241 -19.28 -0.98 6.69
C TYR A 241 -18.42 -2.01 7.42
N ILE A 242 -17.58 -2.70 6.65
CA ILE A 242 -16.53 -3.61 7.11
C ILE A 242 -15.20 -3.06 6.59
N SER A 243 -14.24 -2.86 7.48
CA SER A 243 -12.89 -2.36 7.16
C SER A 243 -11.77 -3.31 7.57
N THR A 244 -12.11 -4.54 7.98
CA THR A 244 -11.12 -5.60 8.18
C THR A 244 -10.63 -6.08 6.82
N THR A 245 -9.37 -5.78 6.51
CA THR A 245 -8.72 -6.22 5.27
C THR A 245 -8.53 -7.74 5.26
N PRO A 246 -9.09 -8.48 4.28
CA PRO A 246 -8.93 -9.93 4.18
C PRO A 246 -7.56 -10.29 3.59
N MET A 247 -6.48 -9.97 4.30
CA MET A 247 -5.11 -10.28 3.93
C MET A 247 -4.53 -11.25 4.96
N GLY A 248 -4.20 -12.47 4.54
CA GLY A 248 -3.85 -13.57 5.43
C GLY A 248 -5.04 -14.47 5.77
N VAL A 249 -4.78 -15.67 6.29
CA VAL A 249 -5.82 -16.67 6.54
C VAL A 249 -6.75 -16.23 7.67
N ILE A 250 -6.19 -15.68 8.75
CA ILE A 250 -6.95 -15.32 9.95
C ILE A 250 -7.88 -14.14 9.68
N ASP A 251 -7.35 -13.06 9.09
CA ASP A 251 -8.12 -11.86 8.83
C ASP A 251 -9.16 -12.07 7.70
N THR A 252 -8.88 -12.94 6.73
CA THR A 252 -9.88 -13.37 5.75
C THR A 252 -11.05 -14.09 6.42
N ALA A 253 -10.79 -14.99 7.37
CA ALA A 253 -11.86 -15.67 8.11
C ALA A 253 -12.67 -14.68 8.97
N GLU A 254 -12.01 -13.74 9.64
CA GLU A 254 -12.67 -12.70 10.43
C GLU A 254 -13.54 -11.79 9.56
N PHE A 255 -13.05 -11.39 8.40
CA PHE A 255 -13.83 -10.64 7.41
C PHE A 255 -15.13 -11.37 7.02
N ILE A 256 -15.04 -12.66 6.70
CA ILE A 256 -16.21 -13.49 6.33
C ILE A 256 -17.20 -13.61 7.51
N ARG A 257 -16.72 -13.74 8.75
CA ARG A 257 -17.57 -13.75 9.94
C ARG A 257 -18.29 -12.42 10.15
N GLN A 258 -17.62 -11.30 9.91
CA GLN A 258 -18.26 -9.98 9.98
C GLN A 258 -19.35 -9.85 8.92
N ILE A 259 -19.12 -10.32 7.70
CA ILE A 259 -20.13 -10.39 6.65
C ILE A 259 -21.33 -11.22 7.12
N GLN A 260 -21.12 -12.43 7.64
CA GLN A 260 -22.18 -13.27 8.19
C GLN A 260 -23.01 -12.51 9.22
N GLY A 261 -22.35 -11.78 10.13
CA GLY A 261 -23.02 -10.92 11.11
C GLY A 261 -23.85 -9.79 10.50
N ARG A 262 -23.42 -9.20 9.38
CA ARG A 262 -24.19 -8.15 8.67
C ARG A 262 -25.38 -8.72 7.91
N VAL A 263 -25.18 -9.80 7.15
CA VAL A 263 -26.24 -10.45 6.37
C VAL A 263 -27.32 -11.00 7.31
N ASN A 264 -26.93 -11.65 8.41
CA ASN A 264 -27.90 -12.22 9.35
C ASN A 264 -28.76 -11.19 10.11
N LYS A 265 -28.32 -9.93 10.20
CA LYS A 265 -29.15 -8.85 10.78
C LYS A 265 -30.37 -8.53 9.93
N TRP A 266 -30.27 -8.74 8.61
CA TRP A 266 -31.34 -8.49 7.65
C TRP A 266 -32.22 -9.72 7.38
N THR A 267 -31.83 -10.90 7.87
CA THR A 267 -32.60 -12.15 7.77
C THR A 267 -34.08 -11.94 8.11
N PRO A 268 -34.49 -11.32 9.26
CA PRO A 268 -35.91 -11.16 9.58
C PRO A 268 -36.73 -10.38 8.54
N ALA A 269 -36.09 -9.55 7.72
CA ALA A 269 -36.76 -8.70 6.73
C ALA A 269 -36.85 -9.36 5.33
N PHE A 270 -35.89 -10.21 4.94
CA PHE A 270 -35.78 -10.72 3.56
C PHE A 270 -35.84 -12.26 3.43
N SER A 271 -35.50 -13.03 4.48
CA SER A 271 -35.46 -14.50 4.39
C SER A 271 -35.57 -15.16 5.77
N ASN A 272 -36.33 -16.25 5.91
CA ASN A 272 -36.38 -17.01 7.17
C ASN A 272 -35.14 -17.90 7.41
N LYS A 273 -34.08 -17.77 6.62
CA LYS A 273 -32.87 -18.61 6.71
C LYS A 273 -31.63 -17.77 7.00
N THR A 274 -31.00 -18.03 8.13
CA THR A 274 -29.69 -17.46 8.48
C THR A 274 -28.60 -18.11 7.63
N VAL A 275 -27.63 -17.32 7.19
CA VAL A 275 -26.41 -17.82 6.55
C VAL A 275 -25.40 -18.24 7.61
N ASP A 276 -24.66 -19.31 7.33
CA ASP A 276 -23.52 -19.77 8.12
C ASP A 276 -22.36 -20.08 7.19
N TYR A 277 -21.28 -19.32 7.32
CA TYR A 277 -20.10 -19.40 6.47
C TYR A 277 -18.95 -20.15 7.12
N GLU A 278 -19.09 -20.69 8.35
CA GLU A 278 -17.98 -21.42 9.00
C GLU A 278 -17.56 -22.66 8.22
N HIS A 279 -18.52 -23.37 7.61
CA HIS A 279 -18.19 -24.50 6.73
C HIS A 279 -17.41 -24.06 5.48
N TYR A 280 -17.77 -22.90 4.90
CA TYR A 280 -17.04 -22.33 3.78
C TYR A 280 -15.61 -21.95 4.18
N ILE A 281 -15.44 -21.30 5.33
CA ILE A 281 -14.13 -20.93 5.89
C ILE A 281 -13.26 -22.18 6.07
N ASP A 282 -13.78 -23.23 6.72
CA ASP A 282 -13.03 -24.47 6.95
C ASP A 282 -12.59 -25.13 5.64
N GLN A 283 -13.49 -25.20 4.64
CA GLN A 283 -13.16 -25.78 3.33
C GLN A 283 -12.08 -24.97 2.60
N GLN A 284 -12.23 -23.64 2.52
CA GLN A 284 -11.27 -22.79 1.83
C GLN A 284 -9.90 -22.79 2.52
N THR A 285 -9.88 -22.70 3.86
CA THR A 285 -8.63 -22.71 4.64
C THR A 285 -7.90 -24.05 4.53
N ARG A 286 -8.59 -25.18 4.42
CA ARG A 286 -7.93 -26.50 4.32
C ARG A 286 -7.53 -26.91 2.91
N PHE A 287 -8.31 -26.51 1.90
CA PHE A 287 -8.18 -27.09 0.55
C PHE A 287 -7.84 -26.07 -0.55
N VAL A 288 -8.13 -24.79 -0.36
CA VAL A 288 -7.84 -23.75 -1.36
C VAL A 288 -6.59 -22.95 -0.97
N SER A 289 -6.52 -22.47 0.27
CA SER A 289 -5.32 -21.87 0.81
C SER A 289 -4.29 -22.94 1.16
N GLN A 290 -3.20 -22.98 0.41
CA GLN A 290 -2.03 -23.76 0.75
C GLN A 290 -1.24 -23.13 1.90
N ALA A 291 -1.45 -21.85 2.21
CA ALA A 291 -0.78 -21.15 3.30
C ALA A 291 -0.99 -21.81 4.67
N ALA A 292 -2.19 -22.34 4.93
CA ALA A 292 -2.50 -23.04 6.18
C ALA A 292 -1.78 -24.39 6.32
N TRP A 293 -1.52 -25.10 5.22
CA TRP A 293 -0.69 -26.29 5.23
C TRP A 293 0.80 -25.93 5.28
N PHE A 294 1.20 -24.91 4.51
CA PHE A 294 2.55 -24.39 4.46
C PHE A 294 3.06 -23.99 5.85
N SER A 295 2.25 -23.30 6.66
CA SER A 295 2.62 -22.94 8.04
C SER A 295 2.93 -24.14 8.95
N ARG A 296 2.41 -25.32 8.62
CA ARG A 296 2.65 -26.58 9.34
C ARG A 296 3.71 -27.46 8.70
N SER A 297 4.17 -27.10 7.50
CA SER A 297 5.18 -27.84 6.76
C SER A 297 6.57 -27.68 7.37
N ILE A 298 7.49 -28.58 6.99
CA ILE A 298 8.90 -28.51 7.40
C ILE A 298 9.59 -27.23 6.88
N ASP A 299 9.14 -26.72 5.73
CA ASP A 299 9.69 -25.51 5.12
C ASP A 299 9.45 -24.30 6.01
N CYS A 300 8.24 -24.13 6.53
CA CYS A 300 7.92 -23.03 7.43
C CYS A 300 8.52 -23.23 8.84
N GLN A 301 8.69 -24.48 9.30
CA GLN A 301 9.38 -24.75 10.58
C GLN A 301 10.80 -24.18 10.61
N ASN A 302 11.50 -24.14 9.47
CA ASN A 302 12.83 -23.53 9.35
C ASN A 302 12.82 -22.01 9.54
N PHE A 303 11.66 -21.35 9.51
CA PHE A 303 11.52 -19.91 9.67
C PHE A 303 11.19 -19.50 11.09
N VAL A 304 10.82 -20.44 11.96
CA VAL A 304 10.45 -20.16 13.35
C VAL A 304 11.58 -19.41 14.07
N GLY A 305 11.25 -18.24 14.60
CA GLY A 305 12.21 -17.39 15.32
C GLY A 305 13.21 -16.64 14.44
N LYS A 306 13.21 -16.82 13.12
CA LYS A 306 13.99 -15.97 12.21
C LYS A 306 13.48 -14.53 12.31
N LYS A 307 14.41 -13.58 12.14
CA LYS A 307 14.11 -12.16 12.29
C LYS A 307 13.59 -11.57 10.98
N ALA A 308 12.52 -10.81 11.04
CA ALA A 308 11.99 -10.01 9.94
C ALA A 308 11.90 -8.53 10.34
N VAL A 309 11.97 -7.67 9.33
CA VAL A 309 11.54 -6.27 9.42
C VAL A 309 10.42 -6.05 8.40
N VAL A 310 9.37 -5.34 8.82
CA VAL A 310 8.22 -4.99 7.99
C VAL A 310 8.10 -3.47 7.88
N PHE A 311 7.89 -2.92 6.68
CA PHE A 311 7.72 -1.48 6.50
C PHE A 311 6.87 -1.12 5.28
N GLY A 312 5.84 -0.28 5.41
CA GLY A 312 4.99 0.08 4.27
C GLY A 312 3.86 1.05 4.60
N ASP A 313 2.81 1.04 3.79
CA ASP A 313 1.54 1.66 4.18
C ASP A 313 0.93 0.94 5.39
N ALA A 314 -0.13 1.51 5.96
CA ALA A 314 -0.72 1.00 7.18
C ALA A 314 -1.37 -0.37 6.95
N THR A 315 -2.09 -0.55 5.84
CA THR A 315 -2.81 -1.78 5.49
C THR A 315 -1.87 -2.97 5.35
N HIS A 316 -0.89 -2.87 4.44
CA HIS A 316 -0.05 -4.00 4.08
C HIS A 316 0.96 -4.31 5.17
N ALA A 317 1.56 -3.29 5.80
CA ALA A 317 2.53 -3.53 6.87
C ALA A 317 1.88 -4.14 8.12
N ALA A 318 0.69 -3.70 8.51
CA ALA A 318 -0.03 -4.30 9.64
C ALA A 318 -0.45 -5.75 9.34
N SER A 319 -0.98 -6.00 8.15
CA SER A 319 -1.41 -7.33 7.72
C SER A 319 -0.22 -8.30 7.57
N MET A 320 0.87 -7.86 6.94
CA MET A 320 2.10 -8.66 6.84
C MET A 320 2.68 -8.97 8.23
N THR A 321 2.66 -8.01 9.16
CA THR A 321 3.10 -8.24 10.55
C THR A 321 2.27 -9.33 11.22
N LYS A 322 0.94 -9.28 11.07
CA LYS A 322 0.02 -10.31 11.59
C LYS A 322 0.31 -11.69 10.99
N ILE A 323 0.50 -11.78 9.67
CA ILE A 323 0.78 -13.03 8.96
C ILE A 323 2.11 -13.63 9.45
N LEU A 324 3.20 -12.85 9.44
CA LEU A 324 4.51 -13.34 9.84
C LEU A 324 4.52 -13.82 11.29
N ALA A 325 3.93 -13.05 12.21
CA ALA A 325 3.92 -13.38 13.63
C ALA A 325 2.94 -14.50 14.01
N ARG A 326 1.69 -14.43 13.54
CA ARG A 326 0.60 -15.35 13.96
C ARG A 326 0.49 -16.59 13.09
N GLU A 327 0.78 -16.50 11.80
CA GLU A 327 0.57 -17.60 10.85
C GLU A 327 1.87 -18.35 10.54
N MET A 328 3.04 -17.71 10.59
CA MET A 328 4.32 -18.31 10.19
C MET A 328 5.36 -18.44 11.32
N GLY A 329 5.08 -17.95 12.53
CA GLY A 329 6.00 -18.06 13.67
C GLY A 329 7.33 -17.30 13.51
N ILE A 330 7.37 -16.33 12.60
CA ILE A 330 8.52 -15.47 12.33
C ILE A 330 8.55 -14.35 13.37
N ARG A 331 9.74 -14.04 13.90
CA ARG A 331 9.91 -12.95 14.86
C ARG A 331 10.04 -11.62 14.12
N VAL A 332 9.00 -10.79 14.21
CA VAL A 332 9.04 -9.42 13.67
C VAL A 332 9.78 -8.51 14.64
N CYS A 333 11.04 -8.20 14.34
CA CYS A 333 11.87 -7.37 15.21
C CYS A 333 11.49 -5.90 15.14
N CYS A 334 11.09 -5.42 13.96
CA CYS A 334 10.57 -4.08 13.82
C CYS A 334 9.49 -4.07 12.75
N THR A 335 8.39 -3.40 13.02
CA THR A 335 7.37 -3.07 12.03
C THR A 335 7.21 -1.56 11.95
N GLY A 336 6.85 -1.03 10.80
CA GLY A 336 6.70 0.41 10.66
C GLY A 336 5.81 0.83 9.51
N THR A 337 5.38 2.08 9.58
CA THR A 337 4.61 2.69 8.51
C THR A 337 5.01 4.14 8.26
N TYR A 338 4.90 4.55 7.00
CA TYR A 338 5.00 5.95 6.60
C TYR A 338 3.69 6.72 6.73
N CYS A 339 2.58 6.06 7.07
CA CYS A 339 1.27 6.69 7.29
C CYS A 339 1.17 7.32 8.68
N LYS A 340 1.95 8.39 8.91
CA LYS A 340 2.03 9.07 10.22
C LYS A 340 0.68 9.53 10.78
N HIS A 341 -0.25 9.89 9.91
CA HIS A 341 -1.58 10.35 10.30
C HIS A 341 -2.47 9.23 10.87
N ASP A 342 -2.12 7.97 10.61
CA ASP A 342 -2.84 6.77 11.06
C ASP A 342 -2.03 5.94 12.07
N ALA A 343 -1.06 6.57 12.74
CA ALA A 343 -0.14 5.92 13.67
C ALA A 343 -0.86 5.22 14.83
N GLU A 344 -1.92 5.80 15.38
CA GLU A 344 -2.69 5.20 16.48
C GLU A 344 -3.32 3.87 16.04
N TRP A 345 -4.03 3.88 14.92
CA TRP A 345 -4.63 2.68 14.34
C TRP A 345 -3.55 1.63 14.03
N PHE A 346 -2.43 2.03 13.44
CA PHE A 346 -1.35 1.09 13.11
C PHE A 346 -0.79 0.41 14.36
N ASN A 347 -0.51 1.18 15.42
CA ASN A 347 -0.02 0.65 16.69
C ASN A 347 -0.99 -0.35 17.32
N GLU A 348 -2.30 -0.09 17.25
CA GLU A 348 -3.32 -1.03 17.73
C GLU A 348 -3.30 -2.35 16.95
N GLN A 349 -3.14 -2.30 15.62
CA GLN A 349 -3.14 -3.49 14.78
C GLN A 349 -1.94 -4.42 15.02
N VAL A 350 -0.77 -3.86 15.35
CA VAL A 350 0.48 -4.61 15.53
C VAL A 350 0.83 -4.88 16.99
N TRP A 351 -0.03 -4.47 17.93
CA TRP A 351 0.22 -4.59 19.36
C TRP A 351 0.50 -6.03 19.79
N GLY A 352 1.66 -6.24 20.43
CA GLY A 352 2.10 -7.54 20.90
C GLY A 352 2.58 -8.52 19.81
N LEU A 353 2.74 -8.05 18.56
CA LEU A 353 3.19 -8.88 17.42
C LEU A 353 4.61 -8.58 16.94
N CYS A 354 5.22 -7.51 17.45
CA CYS A 354 6.57 -7.08 17.09
C CYS A 354 7.33 -6.53 18.31
N ASP A 355 8.66 -6.51 18.26
CA ASP A 355 9.49 -5.97 19.35
C ASP A 355 9.51 -4.43 19.38
N GLU A 356 9.45 -3.76 18.22
CA GLU A 356 9.54 -2.30 18.07
C GLU A 356 8.65 -1.80 16.92
N VAL A 357 8.03 -0.63 17.10
CA VAL A 357 7.26 0.06 16.05
C VAL A 357 7.96 1.34 15.61
N LEU A 358 8.11 1.54 14.29
CA LEU A 358 8.73 2.73 13.70
C LEU A 358 7.73 3.50 12.83
N ILE A 359 7.37 4.72 13.25
CA ILE A 359 6.49 5.62 12.48
C ILE A 359 7.32 6.74 11.87
N THR A 360 7.66 6.62 10.58
CA THR A 360 8.51 7.61 9.90
C THR A 360 8.26 7.64 8.40
N ASP A 361 8.49 8.79 7.77
CA ASP A 361 8.54 8.92 6.31
C ASP A 361 9.99 9.15 5.83
N ASP A 362 10.95 9.02 6.74
CA ASP A 362 12.37 9.21 6.46
C ASP A 362 13.03 7.87 6.17
N HIS A 363 13.39 7.66 4.90
CA HIS A 363 14.03 6.42 4.47
C HIS A 363 15.42 6.21 5.08
N ILE A 364 16.07 7.25 5.62
CA ILE A 364 17.36 7.13 6.31
C ILE A 364 17.14 6.43 7.66
N GLU A 365 16.13 6.87 8.43
CA GLU A 365 15.76 6.25 9.70
C GLU A 365 15.37 4.77 9.51
N VAL A 366 14.62 4.46 8.44
CA VAL A 366 14.28 3.08 8.08
C VAL A 366 15.54 2.27 7.74
N GLY A 367 16.46 2.84 6.96
CA GLY A 367 17.73 2.21 6.61
C GLY A 367 18.63 1.93 7.82
N ASP A 368 18.72 2.88 8.75
CA ASP A 368 19.51 2.74 9.98
C ASP A 368 18.89 1.70 10.91
N MET A 369 17.55 1.67 11.01
CA MET A 369 16.83 0.63 11.75
C MET A 369 17.10 -0.76 11.18
N ILE A 370 17.00 -0.95 9.85
CA ILE A 370 17.28 -2.23 9.20
C ILE A 370 18.74 -2.64 9.43
N ALA A 371 19.68 -1.71 9.29
CA ALA A 371 21.10 -1.95 9.52
C ALA A 371 21.43 -2.30 10.98
N ARG A 372 20.65 -1.77 11.95
CA ARG A 372 20.76 -2.08 13.38
C ARG A 372 20.20 -3.45 13.73
N VAL A 373 19.03 -3.79 13.17
CA VAL A 373 18.31 -5.05 13.46
C VAL A 373 19.00 -6.25 12.80
N GLU A 374 19.52 -6.05 11.58
CA GLU A 374 20.12 -7.08 10.73
C GLU A 374 19.20 -8.31 10.61
N PRO A 375 17.99 -8.13 10.04
CA PRO A 375 17.02 -9.20 9.87
C PRO A 375 17.48 -10.22 8.82
N SER A 376 16.85 -11.38 8.83
CA SER A 376 17.08 -12.43 7.83
C SER A 376 16.33 -12.15 6.52
N ALA A 377 15.22 -11.41 6.58
CA ALA A 377 14.49 -10.92 5.41
C ALA A 377 13.80 -9.59 5.73
N ILE A 378 13.59 -8.78 4.69
CA ILE A 378 12.87 -7.51 4.76
C ILE A 378 11.58 -7.65 3.96
N PHE A 379 10.48 -7.12 4.48
CA PHE A 379 9.21 -7.01 3.77
C PHE A 379 8.83 -5.54 3.73
N GLY A 380 9.01 -4.88 2.59
CA GLY A 380 8.69 -3.46 2.53
C GLY A 380 8.41 -2.90 1.15
N THR A 381 8.82 -1.65 0.93
CA THR A 381 8.58 -0.96 -0.34
C THR A 381 9.74 -1.18 -1.31
N GLN A 382 9.70 -0.55 -2.49
CA GLN A 382 10.84 -0.56 -3.38
C GLN A 382 12.09 0.09 -2.74
N MET A 383 11.94 1.03 -1.80
CA MET A 383 13.09 1.63 -1.12
C MET A 383 13.80 0.61 -0.20
N GLU A 384 13.03 -0.16 0.56
CA GLU A 384 13.56 -1.21 1.42
C GLU A 384 14.27 -2.29 0.59
N ARG A 385 13.83 -2.54 -0.64
CA ARG A 385 14.55 -3.42 -1.58
C ARG A 385 15.93 -2.86 -1.96
N HIS A 386 16.07 -1.55 -2.14
CA HIS A 386 17.38 -0.93 -2.40
C HIS A 386 18.26 -0.98 -1.15
N ILE A 387 17.70 -0.75 0.04
CA ILE A 387 18.40 -0.89 1.32
C ILE A 387 18.87 -2.33 1.52
N GLY A 388 17.99 -3.32 1.28
CA GLY A 388 18.30 -4.75 1.36
C GLY A 388 19.44 -5.14 0.44
N LYS A 389 19.41 -4.71 -0.83
CA LYS A 389 20.54 -4.93 -1.77
C LYS A 389 21.87 -4.36 -1.27
N ARG A 390 21.85 -3.17 -0.65
CA ARG A 390 23.07 -2.55 -0.10
C ARG A 390 23.60 -3.28 1.13
N LEU A 391 22.72 -3.91 1.90
CA LEU A 391 23.03 -4.63 3.13
C LEU A 391 23.17 -6.15 2.94
N ASP A 392 22.99 -6.65 1.72
CA ASP A 392 22.96 -8.07 1.38
C ASP A 392 21.87 -8.84 2.16
N ILE A 393 20.67 -8.27 2.22
CA ILE A 393 19.49 -8.84 2.88
C ILE A 393 18.37 -8.98 1.83
N PRO A 394 17.76 -10.18 1.68
CA PRO A 394 16.68 -10.38 0.74
C PRO A 394 15.45 -9.56 1.14
N CYS A 395 14.72 -9.07 0.13
CA CYS A 395 13.57 -8.20 0.34
C CYS A 395 12.38 -8.59 -0.55
N GLY A 396 11.24 -8.87 0.09
CA GLY A 396 9.93 -8.97 -0.56
C GLY A 396 9.25 -7.60 -0.58
N VAL A 397 8.70 -7.20 -1.73
CA VAL A 397 7.95 -5.93 -1.84
C VAL A 397 6.47 -6.20 -1.50
N ILE A 398 5.92 -5.46 -0.55
CA ILE A 398 4.57 -5.68 0.00
C ILE A 398 3.66 -4.45 -0.08
N SER A 399 4.19 -3.29 -0.46
CA SER A 399 3.53 -2.00 -0.32
C SER A 399 4.05 -1.01 -1.37
N PRO A 400 3.23 -0.03 -1.81
CA PRO A 400 3.75 1.14 -2.52
C PRO A 400 4.70 1.94 -1.61
N PRO A 401 5.59 2.79 -2.16
CA PRO A 401 5.85 3.01 -3.58
C PRO A 401 6.55 1.80 -4.25
N VAL A 402 6.15 1.53 -5.50
CA VAL A 402 6.60 0.37 -6.28
C VAL A 402 7.00 0.74 -7.70
N HIS A 403 7.71 -0.17 -8.37
CA HIS A 403 8.02 -0.10 -9.80
C HIS A 403 7.17 -1.10 -10.60
N ILE A 404 7.29 -1.05 -11.93
CA ILE A 404 6.60 -1.91 -12.92
C ILE A 404 6.59 -3.41 -12.59
N GLN A 405 7.60 -3.92 -11.88
CA GLN A 405 7.67 -5.34 -11.48
C GLN A 405 6.52 -5.77 -10.55
N ASN A 406 5.94 -4.82 -9.79
CA ASN A 406 4.80 -5.05 -8.92
C ASN A 406 3.46 -4.65 -9.57
N PHE A 407 3.44 -4.49 -10.89
CA PHE A 407 2.23 -4.51 -11.71
C PHE A 407 2.28 -5.74 -12.64
N PRO A 408 2.23 -6.96 -12.07
CA PRO A 408 2.41 -8.19 -12.83
C PRO A 408 1.26 -8.43 -13.83
N LEU A 409 1.55 -9.13 -14.92
CA LEU A 409 0.50 -9.58 -15.85
C LEU A 409 -0.25 -10.81 -15.32
N GLY A 410 0.46 -11.66 -14.58
CA GLY A 410 -0.10 -12.84 -13.95
C GLY A 410 -0.99 -12.47 -12.76
N TYR A 411 -1.96 -13.34 -12.46
CA TYR A 411 -2.85 -13.14 -11.33
C TYR A 411 -2.07 -13.22 -10.01
N ARG A 412 -1.93 -12.10 -9.31
CA ARG A 412 -1.22 -12.02 -8.02
C ARG A 412 -2.01 -11.15 -7.02
N PRO A 413 -3.16 -11.60 -6.51
CA PRO A 413 -3.81 -10.88 -5.42
C PRO A 413 -2.95 -10.94 -4.15
N PHE A 414 -3.14 -9.98 -3.26
CA PHE A 414 -2.69 -10.00 -1.86
C PHE A 414 -3.86 -10.26 -0.90
N LEU A 415 -5.10 -10.00 -1.35
CA LEU A 415 -6.32 -10.25 -0.59
C LEU A 415 -6.92 -11.61 -0.91
N GLY A 416 -7.79 -12.09 -0.02
CA GLY A 416 -8.54 -13.34 -0.18
C GLY A 416 -7.67 -14.61 -0.09
N TYR A 417 -8.28 -15.76 -0.39
CA TYR A 417 -7.62 -17.05 -0.22
C TYR A 417 -6.46 -17.26 -1.21
N GLU A 418 -6.59 -16.82 -2.46
CA GLU A 418 -5.44 -16.89 -3.38
C GLU A 418 -4.33 -15.92 -2.96
N GLY A 419 -4.67 -14.77 -2.38
CA GLY A 419 -3.68 -13.85 -1.83
C GLY A 419 -2.82 -14.47 -0.74
N THR A 420 -3.39 -15.37 0.08
CA THR A 420 -2.61 -16.11 1.08
C THR A 420 -1.53 -17.00 0.44
N ASN A 421 -1.81 -17.61 -0.71
CA ASN A 421 -0.83 -18.43 -1.44
C ASN A 421 0.31 -17.55 -1.98
N GLN A 422 -0.04 -16.42 -2.60
CA GLN A 422 0.93 -15.46 -3.13
C GLN A 422 1.85 -14.89 -2.03
N ILE A 423 1.29 -14.60 -0.85
CA ILE A 423 2.06 -14.13 0.30
C ILE A 423 2.97 -15.23 0.84
N ALA A 424 2.49 -16.48 0.94
CA ALA A 424 3.31 -17.61 1.37
C ALA A 424 4.53 -17.81 0.45
N ASP A 425 4.32 -17.77 -0.87
CA ASP A 425 5.39 -17.84 -1.85
C ASP A 425 6.35 -16.66 -1.74
N LEU A 426 5.85 -15.43 -1.55
CA LEU A 426 6.69 -14.24 -1.36
C LEU A 426 7.60 -14.38 -0.13
N VAL A 427 7.05 -14.84 1.00
CA VAL A 427 7.81 -15.04 2.24
C VAL A 427 8.83 -16.15 2.05
N TYR A 428 8.40 -17.32 1.55
CA TYR A 428 9.28 -18.46 1.32
C TYR A 428 10.46 -18.08 0.43
N ASN A 429 10.19 -17.51 -0.75
CA ASN A 429 11.22 -17.13 -1.71
C ASN A 429 12.20 -16.09 -1.13
N SER A 430 11.70 -15.13 -0.33
CA SER A 430 12.57 -14.13 0.31
C SER A 430 13.54 -14.77 1.30
N TYR A 431 13.12 -15.79 2.04
CA TYR A 431 14.00 -16.49 2.98
C TYR A 431 14.91 -17.51 2.31
N THR A 432 14.45 -18.23 1.29
CA THR A 432 15.25 -19.27 0.62
C THR A 432 16.32 -18.71 -0.28
N LEU A 433 16.07 -17.62 -1.02
CA LEU A 433 17.10 -16.95 -1.82
C LEU A 433 18.33 -16.58 -0.95
N GLY A 434 18.10 -16.01 0.23
CA GLY A 434 19.18 -15.70 1.17
C GLY A 434 19.91 -16.94 1.71
N MET A 435 19.26 -18.11 1.72
CA MET A 435 19.88 -19.39 2.11
C MET A 435 20.65 -20.03 0.94
N GLU A 436 20.13 -19.96 -0.29
CA GLU A 436 20.75 -20.53 -1.49
C GLU A 436 22.02 -19.79 -1.89
N ASP A 437 21.98 -18.45 -1.95
CA ASP A 437 23.17 -17.61 -2.20
C ASP A 437 24.29 -17.95 -1.21
N HIS A 438 23.90 -18.26 0.02
CA HIS A 438 24.84 -18.67 1.05
C HIS A 438 25.41 -20.07 0.85
N LEU A 439 24.60 -21.06 0.42
CA LEU A 439 25.11 -22.40 0.10
C LEU A 439 26.14 -22.31 -1.03
N LEU A 440 25.89 -21.47 -2.04
CA LEU A 440 26.84 -21.22 -3.12
C LEU A 440 28.16 -20.62 -2.61
N ASP A 441 28.10 -19.67 -1.66
CA ASP A 441 29.27 -19.10 -0.98
C ASP A 441 30.09 -20.17 -0.22
N ILE A 442 29.43 -21.12 0.46
CA ILE A 442 30.11 -22.22 1.18
C ILE A 442 30.78 -23.19 0.20
N PHE A 443 30.08 -23.56 -0.87
CA PHE A 443 30.53 -24.60 -1.80
C PHE A 443 31.35 -24.05 -2.97
N GLY A 444 31.61 -22.73 -3.02
CA GLY A 444 32.54 -22.09 -3.96
C GLY A 444 31.97 -21.83 -5.36
N GLY A 445 30.67 -21.55 -5.48
CA GLY A 445 29.90 -21.66 -6.72
C GLY A 445 29.93 -20.50 -7.73
N HIS A 446 30.58 -19.36 -7.48
CA HIS A 446 30.68 -18.28 -8.49
C HIS A 446 32.05 -17.60 -8.56
N ASP A 447 32.45 -17.26 -9.80
CA ASP A 447 33.52 -16.31 -10.12
C ASP A 447 33.34 -15.04 -9.28
N THR A 448 34.35 -14.75 -8.47
CA THR A 448 34.43 -13.61 -7.56
C THR A 448 34.27 -12.28 -8.30
N LYS A 449 33.05 -11.76 -8.40
CA LYS A 449 32.87 -10.31 -8.45
C LYS A 449 33.07 -9.80 -7.03
N GLU A 450 34.27 -9.34 -6.73
CA GLU A 450 34.54 -8.52 -5.55
C GLU A 450 33.58 -7.32 -5.55
N VAL A 451 32.47 -7.45 -4.85
CA VAL A 451 31.62 -6.30 -4.53
C VAL A 451 32.35 -5.55 -3.44
N ILE A 452 33.03 -4.47 -3.83
CA ILE A 452 33.67 -3.52 -2.91
C ILE A 452 32.56 -2.89 -2.08
N THR A 453 32.25 -3.48 -0.92
CA THR A 453 31.38 -2.90 0.09
C THR A 453 32.07 -1.68 0.68
N LYS A 454 31.83 -0.48 0.13
CA LYS A 454 32.08 0.77 0.86
C LYS A 454 31.03 0.88 1.97
N SER A 455 31.37 0.35 3.13
CA SER A 455 30.59 0.46 4.36
C SER A 455 30.53 1.91 4.83
N LEU A 456 29.30 2.46 4.92
CA LEU A 456 29.00 3.70 5.63
C LEU A 456 28.91 3.40 7.14
N SER A 457 30.03 3.50 7.86
CA SER A 457 30.17 4.10 9.20
C SER A 457 31.45 3.65 9.93
N ALA A 458 32.15 4.67 10.47
CA ALA A 458 33.20 4.69 11.48
C ALA A 458 34.63 4.21 11.12
N GLU A 459 35.57 5.03 11.59
CA GLU A 459 37.01 5.11 11.31
C GLU A 459 37.86 3.83 11.54
N THR A 460 39.00 3.87 10.86
CA THR A 460 39.98 2.84 10.50
C THR A 460 40.88 2.29 11.64
N ASP A 461 40.34 1.99 12.83
CA ASP A 461 41.18 1.67 14.00
C ASP A 461 41.33 0.16 14.35
N LEU A 462 40.73 -0.75 13.59
CA LEU A 462 40.79 -2.20 13.85
C LEU A 462 41.50 -2.96 12.73
N ILE A 463 42.48 -3.79 13.08
CA ILE A 463 43.26 -4.62 12.15
C ILE A 463 42.78 -6.07 12.28
N TRP A 464 42.41 -6.69 11.16
CA TRP A 464 42.09 -8.11 11.10
C TRP A 464 43.33 -8.90 10.65
N ASN A 465 43.76 -9.91 11.40
CA ASN A 465 44.83 -10.79 10.96
C ASN A 465 44.38 -11.72 9.82
N SER A 466 45.33 -12.26 9.04
CA SER A 466 45.02 -13.09 7.87
C SER A 466 44.20 -14.32 8.21
N GLU A 467 44.45 -14.95 9.36
CA GLU A 467 43.71 -16.12 9.83
C GLU A 467 42.27 -15.80 10.22
N SER A 468 41.99 -14.65 10.86
CA SER A 468 40.63 -14.25 11.21
C SER A 468 39.84 -13.80 9.99
N GLN A 469 40.47 -13.23 8.97
CA GLN A 469 39.81 -12.96 7.69
C GLN A 469 39.40 -14.26 6.97
N LEU A 470 40.28 -15.27 6.98
CA LEU A 470 39.99 -16.60 6.44
C LEU A 470 38.90 -17.33 7.23
N GLU A 471 38.86 -17.14 8.55
CA GLU A 471 37.80 -17.72 9.36
C GLU A 471 36.46 -16.97 9.17
N LEU A 472 36.49 -15.65 9.01
CA LEU A 472 35.33 -14.83 8.71
C LEU A 472 34.75 -15.14 7.31
N SER A 473 35.58 -15.47 6.32
CA SER A 473 35.09 -15.82 4.99
C SER A 473 34.30 -17.13 4.98
N LYS A 474 34.60 -18.08 5.89
CA LYS A 474 33.83 -19.32 6.10
C LYS A 474 32.44 -19.08 6.70
N ILE A 475 32.19 -17.90 7.26
CA ILE A 475 30.93 -17.56 7.92
C ILE A 475 29.88 -17.11 6.87
N PRO A 476 28.59 -17.47 7.04
CA PRO A 476 27.55 -17.17 6.07
C PRO A 476 27.38 -15.70 5.72
N GLY A 477 27.32 -15.31 4.44
CA GLY A 477 27.23 -13.92 3.95
C GLY A 477 26.22 -13.03 4.72
N PHE A 478 24.97 -13.48 4.83
CA PHE A 478 23.88 -12.77 5.53
C PHE A 478 24.13 -12.56 7.04
N VAL A 479 25.00 -13.36 7.67
CA VAL A 479 25.50 -13.13 9.05
C VAL A 479 26.97 -12.73 9.09
N ARG A 480 27.70 -12.70 7.98
CA ARG A 480 29.14 -12.40 7.90
C ARG A 480 29.38 -10.94 8.22
N GLY A 481 28.61 -10.04 7.60
CA GLY A 481 28.62 -8.62 7.94
C GLY A 481 28.27 -8.38 9.41
N LYS A 482 27.24 -9.09 9.90
CA LYS A 482 26.81 -9.07 11.31
C LYS A 482 27.87 -9.58 12.27
N ILE A 483 28.52 -10.70 11.97
CA ILE A 483 29.56 -11.30 12.81
C ILE A 483 30.80 -10.43 12.79
N LYS A 484 31.21 -9.93 11.61
CA LYS A 484 32.28 -8.93 11.49
C LYS A 484 32.02 -7.73 12.41
N ARG A 485 30.86 -7.09 12.29
CA ARG A 485 30.47 -5.93 13.11
C ARG A 485 30.39 -6.26 14.59
N LYS A 486 29.87 -7.45 14.95
CA LYS A 486 29.78 -7.92 16.34
C LYS A 486 31.15 -8.18 16.95
N THR A 487 32.05 -8.83 16.22
CA THR A 487 33.45 -9.02 16.62
C THR A 487 34.16 -7.69 16.76
N GLU A 488 33.96 -6.75 15.83
CA GLU A 488 34.51 -5.39 15.93
C GLU A 488 33.95 -4.62 17.13
N LYS A 489 32.65 -4.75 17.43
CA LYS A 489 32.02 -4.16 18.61
C LYS A 489 32.60 -4.75 19.91
N PHE A 490 32.72 -6.06 19.99
CA PHE A 490 33.31 -6.77 21.13
C PHE A 490 34.79 -6.38 21.33
N ALA A 491 35.55 -6.31 20.24
CA ALA A 491 36.95 -5.89 20.25
C ALA A 491 37.09 -4.46 20.80
N ARG A 492 36.27 -3.51 20.34
CA ARG A 492 36.24 -2.13 20.87
C ARG A 492 35.89 -2.08 22.35
N GLN A 493 34.88 -2.83 22.78
CA GLN A 493 34.47 -2.88 24.19
C GLN A 493 35.54 -3.49 25.11
N SER A 494 36.36 -4.39 24.56
CA SER A 494 37.44 -5.07 25.28
C SER A 494 38.81 -4.37 25.12
N GLY A 495 38.88 -3.23 24.43
CA GLY A 495 40.13 -2.50 24.17
C GLY A 495 41.11 -3.22 23.23
N ILE A 496 40.61 -4.14 22.39
CA ILE A 496 41.41 -4.98 21.48
C ILE A 496 41.46 -4.31 20.10
N THR A 497 42.67 -4.05 19.59
CA THR A 497 42.91 -3.42 18.28
C THR A 497 43.19 -4.41 17.15
N ASN A 498 43.68 -5.61 17.48
CA ASN A 498 43.98 -6.68 16.52
C ASN A 498 43.00 -7.85 16.68
N ILE A 499 42.20 -8.12 15.66
CA ILE A 499 41.18 -9.17 15.67
C ILE A 499 41.82 -10.48 15.20
N THR A 500 42.00 -11.41 16.14
CA THR A 500 42.43 -12.79 15.89
C THR A 500 41.24 -13.75 15.88
N VAL A 501 41.47 -14.99 15.45
CA VAL A 501 40.46 -16.06 15.48
C VAL A 501 39.92 -16.29 16.90
N GLU A 502 40.78 -16.19 17.92
CA GLU A 502 40.39 -16.28 19.34
C GLU A 502 39.39 -15.19 19.74
N VAL A 503 39.60 -13.95 19.27
CA VAL A 503 38.69 -12.83 19.53
C VAL A 503 37.34 -13.03 18.85
N MET A 504 37.30 -13.67 17.67
CA MET A 504 36.05 -14.04 17.01
C MET A 504 35.26 -15.07 17.83
N TYR A 505 35.93 -16.09 18.37
CA TYR A 505 35.29 -17.12 19.20
C TYR A 505 34.85 -16.55 20.55
N ALA A 506 35.67 -15.71 21.20
CA ALA A 506 35.31 -15.03 22.44
C ALA A 506 34.10 -14.10 22.25
N ALA A 507 34.04 -13.35 21.14
CA ALA A 507 32.89 -12.53 20.80
C ALA A 507 31.62 -13.37 20.61
N LYS A 508 31.74 -14.54 19.96
CA LYS A 508 30.62 -15.47 19.75
C LYS A 508 30.10 -16.01 21.09
N GLU A 509 30.98 -16.43 22.00
CA GLU A 509 30.61 -16.93 23.33
C GLU A 509 29.91 -15.85 24.18
N ALA A 510 30.46 -14.63 24.20
CA ALA A 510 29.87 -13.51 24.95
C ALA A 510 28.49 -13.08 24.45
N LEU A 511 28.13 -13.42 23.20
CA LEU A 511 26.83 -13.17 22.59
C LEU A 511 25.85 -14.34 22.73
N SER A 512 26.32 -15.48 23.25
CA SER A 512 25.53 -16.70 23.47
C SER A 512 24.99 -16.81 24.90
N THR A 513 25.59 -16.07 25.84
CA THR A 513 25.03 -15.66 27.14
C THR A 513 24.18 -14.41 27.01
#